data_AF-A0A7X6XV47-F1
#
_entry.id   AF-A0A7X6XV47-F1
#
_cell.length_a   1.000
_cell.length_b   1.000
_cell.length_c   1.000
_cell.angle_alpha   90.00
_cell.angle_beta   90.00
_cell.angle_gamma   90.00
#
_symmetry.space_group_name_H-M   'P 1'
#
loop_
_entity.id
_entity.type
_entity.pdbx_description
1 polymer ?
#
loop_
_entity_poly.entity_id
_entity_poly.type
_entity_poly.pdbx_seq_one_letter_code
_entity_poly.pdbx_strand_id
1 'polypeptide(L)'
;MKNRILIMILLLLSLSACTSADSVEALNEKIKDLEISQLALTEENDTLKAQNEVTDVPLNEYGYPSSIKYKDVLDIEAKVLEKQKGDALYPFYVLVSQEDVDHNTPLLLTIEDEAVFNNYEVGKIYDFKVYTEVVAHKESGNVRFMFMIVTE
;
A
#
# COMPACT_ATOMS: atom_id res chain seq x y z
N MET A 1 36.02 -32.25 60.08
CA MET A 1 35.22 -31.06 59.72
C MET A 1 35.65 -30.42 58.39
N LYS A 2 36.96 -30.27 58.09
CA LYS A 2 37.46 -29.69 56.83
C LYS A 2 36.95 -30.37 55.53
N ASN A 3 36.89 -31.70 55.47
CA ASN A 3 36.46 -32.40 54.23
C ASN A 3 34.97 -32.23 53.89
N ARG A 4 34.09 -32.00 54.88
CA ARG A 4 32.65 -31.82 54.63
C ARG A 4 32.32 -30.45 54.04
N ILE A 5 33.07 -29.42 54.43
CA ILE A 5 32.91 -28.05 53.92
C ILE A 5 33.38 -27.96 52.46
N LEU A 6 34.50 -28.61 52.13
CA LEU A 6 35.05 -28.62 50.76
C LEU A 6 34.08 -29.29 49.77
N ILE A 7 33.43 -30.39 50.17
CA ILE A 7 32.45 -31.10 49.34
C ILE A 7 31.19 -30.26 49.11
N MET A 8 30.69 -29.54 50.14
CA MET A 8 29.54 -28.64 49.98
C MET A 8 29.83 -27.48 49.03
N ILE A 9 31.03 -26.89 49.10
CA ILE A 9 31.43 -25.80 48.20
C ILE A 9 31.53 -26.31 46.76
N LEU A 10 32.08 -27.50 46.53
CA LEU A 10 32.16 -28.11 45.20
C LEU A 10 30.78 -28.39 44.61
N LEU A 11 29.83 -28.89 45.43
CA LEU A 11 28.45 -29.15 45.03
C LEU A 11 27.68 -27.86 44.67
N LEU A 12 27.87 -26.78 45.44
CA LEU A 12 27.27 -25.47 45.16
C LEU A 12 27.81 -24.83 43.87
N LEU A 13 29.10 -25.02 43.57
CA LEU A 13 29.72 -24.57 42.32
C LEU A 13 29.23 -25.37 41.11
N SER A 14 29.03 -26.69 41.24
CA SER A 14 28.48 -27.50 40.14
C SER A 14 27.01 -27.20 39.86
N LEU A 15 26.21 -26.87 40.89
CA LEU A 15 24.78 -26.57 40.74
C LEU A 15 24.54 -25.22 40.05
N SER A 16 25.40 -24.23 40.31
CA SER A 16 25.35 -22.90 39.70
C SER A 16 25.92 -22.87 38.27
N ALA A 17 26.87 -23.74 37.95
CA ALA A 17 27.35 -23.91 36.57
C ALA A 17 26.27 -24.53 35.66
N CYS A 18 25.49 -25.50 36.17
CA CYS A 18 24.46 -26.18 35.39
C CYS A 18 23.31 -25.24 34.96
N THR A 19 22.82 -24.40 35.88
CA THR A 19 21.72 -23.45 35.58
C THR A 19 22.15 -22.32 34.63
N SER A 20 23.44 -21.93 34.66
CA SER A 20 23.99 -20.96 33.72
C SER A 20 24.19 -21.52 32.31
N ALA A 21 24.46 -22.82 32.17
CA ALA A 21 24.59 -23.47 30.88
C ALA A 21 23.22 -23.63 30.19
N ASP A 22 22.20 -24.08 30.93
CA ASP A 22 20.84 -24.23 30.42
C ASP A 22 20.24 -22.88 29.97
N SER A 23 20.57 -21.79 30.67
CA SER A 23 20.13 -20.44 30.31
C SER A 23 20.88 -19.85 29.10
N VAL A 24 22.15 -20.18 28.92
CA VAL A 24 22.91 -19.80 27.72
C VAL A 24 22.44 -20.56 26.49
N GLU A 25 22.10 -21.84 26.64
CA GLU A 25 21.59 -22.67 25.54
C GLU A 25 20.21 -22.17 25.07
N ALA A 26 19.31 -21.85 26.01
CA ALA A 26 18.00 -21.24 25.69
C ALA A 26 18.11 -19.84 25.05
N LEU A 27 19.14 -19.06 25.38
CA LEU A 27 19.40 -17.77 24.74
C LEU A 27 19.95 -17.95 23.32
N ASN A 28 20.80 -18.95 23.09
CA ASN A 28 21.33 -19.26 21.75
C ASN A 28 20.25 -19.76 20.80
N GLU A 29 19.30 -20.57 21.28
CA GLU A 29 18.15 -20.97 20.47
C GLU A 29 17.30 -19.77 20.07
N LYS A 30 17.02 -18.84 21.00
CA LYS A 30 16.29 -17.60 20.69
C LYS A 30 17.02 -16.70 19.68
N ILE A 31 18.35 -16.61 19.77
CA ILE A 31 19.14 -15.84 18.80
C ILE A 31 19.01 -16.44 17.42
N LYS A 32 19.10 -17.77 17.31
CA LYS A 32 18.97 -18.49 16.04
C LYS A 32 17.57 -18.32 15.44
N ASP A 33 16.53 -18.38 16.26
CA ASP A 33 15.15 -18.14 15.81
C ASP A 33 14.95 -16.70 15.33
N LEU A 34 15.54 -15.72 16.02
CA LEU A 34 15.49 -14.31 15.60
C LEU A 34 16.25 -14.08 14.28
N GLU A 35 17.38 -14.73 14.06
CA GLU A 35 18.12 -14.67 12.80
C GLU A 35 17.32 -15.24 11.62
N ILE A 36 16.64 -16.36 11.83
CA ILE A 36 15.73 -16.95 10.82
C ILE A 36 14.56 -16.00 10.52
N SER A 37 13.98 -15.41 11.56
CA SER A 37 12.87 -14.45 11.42
C SER A 37 13.30 -13.18 10.68
N GLN A 38 14.50 -12.65 10.96
CA GLN A 38 15.06 -11.51 10.23
C GLN A 38 15.30 -11.82 8.75
N LEU A 39 15.77 -13.04 8.44
CA LEU A 39 15.98 -13.46 7.06
C LEU A 39 14.64 -13.49 6.29
N ALA A 40 13.60 -14.07 6.90
CA ALA A 40 12.26 -14.12 6.31
C ALA A 40 11.64 -12.72 6.09
N LEU A 41 11.81 -11.80 7.05
CA LEU A 41 11.35 -10.41 6.91
C LEU A 41 12.13 -9.63 5.84
N THR A 42 13.41 -9.99 5.61
CA THR A 42 14.22 -9.39 4.56
C THR A 42 13.73 -9.85 3.19
N GLU A 43 13.46 -11.15 3.04
CA GLU A 43 12.90 -11.74 1.81
C GLU A 43 11.50 -11.20 1.50
N GLU A 44 10.65 -11.01 2.51
CA GLU A 44 9.34 -10.36 2.36
C GLU A 44 9.49 -8.90 1.89
N ASN A 45 10.40 -8.14 2.49
CA ASN A 45 10.67 -6.76 2.05
C ASN A 45 11.21 -6.67 0.62
N ASP A 46 12.08 -7.60 0.22
CA ASP A 46 12.61 -7.65 -1.13
C ASP A 46 11.54 -8.07 -2.15
N THR A 47 10.62 -8.96 -1.76
CA THR A 47 9.45 -9.33 -2.56
C THR A 47 8.49 -8.15 -2.74
N LEU A 48 8.23 -7.38 -1.68
CA LEU A 48 7.40 -6.17 -1.73
C LEU A 48 8.07 -5.06 -2.57
N LYS A 49 9.39 -4.90 -2.50
CA LYS A 49 10.13 -3.99 -3.38
C LYS A 49 10.03 -4.41 -4.84
N ALA A 50 10.17 -5.70 -5.15
CA ALA A 50 10.05 -6.21 -6.50
C ALA A 50 8.62 -6.03 -7.05
N GLN A 51 7.58 -6.16 -6.23
CA GLN A 51 6.20 -5.83 -6.61
C GLN A 51 6.01 -4.32 -6.88
N ASN A 52 6.67 -3.46 -6.10
CA ASN A 52 6.62 -2.01 -6.32
C ASN A 52 7.39 -1.56 -7.57
N GLU A 53 8.51 -2.19 -7.92
CA GLU A 53 9.27 -1.88 -9.14
C GLU A 53 8.50 -2.24 -10.43
N VAL A 54 7.54 -3.18 -10.39
CA VAL A 54 6.66 -3.50 -11.53
C VAL A 54 5.60 -2.41 -11.77
N THR A 55 5.46 -1.44 -10.85
CA THR A 55 4.49 -0.34 -10.95
C THR A 55 5.14 1.01 -11.28
N ASP A 56 6.43 1.05 -11.64
CA ASP A 56 7.08 2.24 -12.22
C ASP A 56 6.87 2.26 -13.74
N VAL A 57 5.63 2.55 -14.16
CA VAL A 57 5.40 3.06 -15.52
C VAL A 57 5.75 4.55 -15.49
N PRO A 58 6.77 5.01 -16.23
CA PRO A 58 7.15 6.42 -16.24
C PRO A 58 6.09 7.23 -17.00
N LEU A 59 5.14 7.83 -16.28
CA LEU A 59 4.22 8.83 -16.81
C LEU A 59 4.72 10.23 -16.46
N ASN A 60 5.89 10.57 -17.02
CA ASN A 60 6.51 11.88 -16.91
C ASN A 60 6.18 12.72 -18.15
N GLU A 61 4.93 13.16 -18.31
CA GLU A 61 4.62 14.21 -19.32
C GLU A 61 3.66 15.31 -18.83
N TYR A 62 2.97 15.15 -17.70
CA TYR A 62 2.13 16.21 -17.13
C TYR A 62 2.60 16.57 -15.72
N GLY A 63 3.54 17.52 -15.67
CA GLY A 63 4.32 17.90 -14.50
C GLY A 63 3.55 18.58 -13.39
N TYR A 64 3.24 17.84 -12.32
CA TYR A 64 3.06 18.39 -10.99
C TYR A 64 4.25 17.96 -10.10
N PRO A 65 5.15 18.88 -9.71
CA PRO A 65 6.40 18.56 -9.01
C PRO A 65 6.23 17.97 -7.59
N SER A 66 5.00 17.74 -7.12
CA SER A 66 4.70 17.18 -5.81
C SER A 66 3.65 16.07 -5.78
N SER A 67 3.17 15.57 -6.91
CA SER A 67 2.14 14.52 -6.94
C SER A 67 2.68 13.18 -6.43
N ILE A 68 1.99 12.55 -5.47
CA ILE A 68 2.23 11.15 -5.07
C ILE A 68 1.22 10.29 -5.83
N LYS A 69 1.65 9.69 -6.93
CA LYS A 69 0.77 8.89 -7.78
C LYS A 69 0.63 7.49 -7.19
N TYR A 70 -0.51 7.24 -6.57
CA TYR A 70 -0.98 5.88 -6.31
C TYR A 70 -1.68 5.37 -7.58
N LYS A 71 -1.59 4.08 -7.89
CA LYS A 71 -2.32 3.46 -9.00
C LYS A 71 -2.85 2.12 -8.51
N ASP A 72 -4.11 2.13 -8.11
CA ASP A 72 -4.84 0.93 -7.74
C ASP A 72 -6.17 0.92 -8.48
N VAL A 73 -6.72 -0.28 -8.63
CA VAL A 73 -7.94 -0.53 -9.38
C VAL A 73 -9.10 -0.68 -8.40
N LEU A 74 -10.07 0.22 -8.51
CA LEU A 74 -11.29 0.20 -7.71
C LEU A 74 -12.49 -0.14 -8.59
N ASP A 75 -13.40 -0.94 -8.05
CA ASP A 75 -14.72 -1.15 -8.62
C ASP A 75 -15.71 -0.16 -7.97
N ILE A 76 -16.39 0.65 -8.78
CA ILE A 76 -17.29 1.73 -8.36
C ILE A 76 -18.63 1.57 -9.07
N GLU A 77 -19.71 1.33 -8.32
CA GLU A 77 -21.08 1.45 -8.84
C GLU A 77 -21.49 2.93 -8.79
N ALA A 78 -21.80 3.55 -9.94
CA ALA A 78 -22.25 4.94 -9.96
C ALA A 78 -23.25 5.26 -11.07
N LYS A 79 -24.15 6.21 -10.78
CA LYS A 79 -25.08 6.78 -11.76
C LYS A 79 -24.41 7.90 -12.55
N VAL A 80 -24.46 7.86 -13.88
CA VAL A 80 -24.02 8.97 -14.73
C VAL A 80 -25.03 10.10 -14.65
N LEU A 81 -24.62 11.26 -14.16
CA LEU A 81 -25.45 12.46 -14.04
C LEU A 81 -25.25 13.42 -15.21
N GLU A 82 -24.00 13.56 -15.66
CA GLU A 82 -23.64 14.48 -16.74
C GLU A 82 -22.45 13.93 -17.54
N LYS A 83 -22.35 14.38 -18.79
CA LYS A 83 -21.26 14.08 -19.72
C LYS A 83 -20.63 15.38 -20.18
N GLN A 84 -19.34 15.55 -19.91
CA GLN A 84 -18.58 16.72 -20.33
C GLN A 84 -17.49 16.28 -21.30
N LYS A 85 -17.38 16.99 -22.43
CA LYS A 85 -16.27 16.78 -23.38
C LYS A 85 -15.04 17.49 -22.84
N GLY A 86 -13.88 16.86 -23.01
CA GLY A 86 -12.61 17.50 -22.73
C GLY A 86 -12.38 18.74 -23.59
N ASP A 87 -11.51 19.62 -23.12
CA ASP A 87 -11.05 20.80 -23.84
C ASP A 87 -9.52 20.79 -24.00
N ALA A 88 -8.95 21.88 -24.51
CA ALA A 88 -7.51 21.98 -24.74
C ALA A 88 -6.67 21.94 -23.45
N LEU A 89 -7.26 22.20 -22.28
CA LEU A 89 -6.58 22.18 -20.97
C LEU A 89 -6.79 20.85 -20.26
N TYR A 90 -7.92 20.19 -20.48
CA TYR A 90 -8.24 18.87 -19.96
C TYR A 90 -8.73 17.97 -21.11
N PRO A 91 -7.82 17.24 -21.78
CA PRO A 91 -8.14 16.49 -22.99
C PRO A 91 -8.95 15.20 -22.73
N PHE A 92 -9.46 15.00 -21.51
CA PHE A 92 -10.22 13.83 -21.10
C PHE A 92 -11.72 14.09 -21.19
N TYR A 93 -12.48 13.09 -21.64
CA TYR A 93 -13.93 13.09 -21.48
C TYR A 93 -14.29 12.77 -20.03
N VAL A 94 -15.27 13.48 -19.46
CA VAL A 94 -15.63 13.36 -18.05
C VAL A 94 -17.07 12.90 -17.89
N LEU A 95 -17.28 11.81 -17.15
CA LEU A 95 -18.56 11.44 -16.60
C LEU A 95 -18.65 11.99 -15.18
N VAL A 96 -19.60 12.90 -14.96
CA VAL A 96 -19.97 13.33 -13.61
C VAL A 96 -20.92 12.28 -13.07
N SER A 97 -20.56 11.64 -11.96
CA SER A 97 -21.39 10.63 -11.34
C SER A 97 -21.96 11.09 -10.01
N GLN A 98 -22.83 10.25 -9.43
CA GLN A 98 -23.46 10.50 -8.13
C GLN A 98 -22.43 10.95 -7.07
N GLU A 99 -22.86 11.85 -6.19
CA GLU A 99 -22.07 12.31 -5.05
C GLU A 99 -21.55 11.12 -4.24
N ASP A 100 -20.27 11.18 -3.88
CA ASP A 100 -19.75 10.36 -2.80
C ASP A 100 -20.51 10.73 -1.52
N VAL A 101 -21.20 9.76 -0.93
CA VAL A 101 -22.10 9.93 0.22
C VAL A 101 -21.35 10.55 1.41
N ASP A 102 -20.05 10.28 1.53
CA ASP A 102 -19.24 10.76 2.65
C ASP A 102 -18.67 12.16 2.43
N HIS A 103 -18.58 12.62 1.18
CA HIS A 103 -17.91 13.87 0.82
C HIS A 103 -18.81 14.87 0.09
N ASN A 104 -20.08 14.53 -0.15
CA ASN A 104 -21.10 15.34 -0.82
C ASN A 104 -20.58 16.04 -2.10
N THR A 105 -19.66 15.37 -2.79
CA THR A 105 -18.94 15.88 -3.95
C THR A 105 -19.12 14.86 -5.07
N PRO A 106 -19.56 15.27 -6.28
CA PRO A 106 -19.70 14.36 -7.40
C PRO A 106 -18.34 13.76 -7.78
N LEU A 107 -18.32 12.45 -8.00
CA LEU A 107 -17.13 11.78 -8.52
C LEU A 107 -16.97 12.11 -10.01
N LEU A 108 -15.75 12.48 -10.39
CA LEU A 108 -15.39 12.79 -11.77
C LEU A 108 -14.61 11.61 -12.34
N LEU A 109 -15.24 10.86 -13.25
CA LEU A 109 -14.63 9.73 -13.93
C LEU A 109 -14.14 10.18 -15.30
N THR A 110 -12.86 10.00 -15.57
CA THR A 110 -12.18 10.44 -16.79
C THR A 110 -12.01 9.29 -17.77
N ILE A 111 -12.17 9.56 -19.05
CA ILE A 111 -12.07 8.62 -20.17
C ILE A 111 -11.25 9.27 -21.28
N GLU A 112 -10.29 8.55 -21.84
CA GLU A 112 -9.47 9.02 -22.97
C GLU A 112 -10.14 8.77 -24.33
N ASP A 113 -10.92 7.70 -24.45
CA ASP A 113 -11.56 7.27 -25.69
C ASP A 113 -13.01 7.82 -25.83
N GLU A 114 -13.27 8.56 -26.91
CA GLU A 114 -14.60 9.11 -27.23
C GLU A 114 -15.66 8.03 -27.48
N ALA A 115 -15.29 6.90 -28.12
CA ALA A 115 -16.22 5.81 -28.38
C ALA A 115 -16.67 5.16 -27.08
N VAL A 116 -15.74 4.93 -26.15
CA VAL A 116 -16.06 4.42 -24.81
C VAL A 116 -16.93 5.42 -24.05
N PHE A 117 -16.58 6.70 -24.07
CA PHE A 117 -17.41 7.76 -23.48
C PHE A 117 -18.84 7.76 -24.03
N ASN A 118 -19.02 7.54 -25.33
CA ASN A 118 -20.32 7.53 -25.98
C ASN A 118 -21.21 6.33 -25.63
N ASN A 119 -20.64 5.23 -25.11
CA ASN A 119 -21.40 4.05 -24.68
C ASN A 119 -22.19 4.28 -23.37
N TYR A 120 -21.84 5.30 -22.59
CA TYR A 120 -22.52 5.63 -21.35
C TYR A 120 -23.67 6.61 -21.55
N GLU A 121 -24.83 6.28 -20.97
CA GLU A 121 -26.06 7.08 -21.00
C GLU A 121 -26.26 7.86 -19.70
N VAL A 122 -26.69 9.12 -19.81
CA VAL A 122 -27.10 9.93 -18.67
C VAL A 122 -28.33 9.30 -18.01
N GLY A 123 -28.31 9.18 -16.69
CA GLY A 123 -29.39 8.63 -15.89
C GLY A 123 -29.31 7.12 -15.63
N LYS A 124 -28.30 6.43 -16.18
CA LYS A 124 -28.06 4.99 -15.95
C LYS A 124 -26.99 4.76 -14.89
N ILE A 125 -27.08 3.63 -14.22
CA ILE A 125 -26.10 3.14 -13.24
C ILE A 125 -25.20 2.13 -13.95
N TYR A 126 -23.90 2.21 -13.70
CA TYR A 126 -22.89 1.29 -14.21
C TYR A 126 -21.90 0.92 -13.12
N ASP A 127 -21.31 -0.27 -13.25
CA ASP A 127 -20.12 -0.68 -12.51
C ASP A 127 -18.89 -0.26 -13.31
N PHE A 128 -18.09 0.63 -12.74
CA PHE A 128 -16.87 1.14 -13.33
C PHE A 128 -15.67 0.52 -12.64
N LYS A 129 -14.73 0.02 -13.45
CA LYS A 129 -13.38 -0.27 -12.99
C LYS A 129 -12.53 0.98 -13.25
N VAL A 130 -11.89 1.52 -12.22
CA VAL A 130 -11.13 2.78 -12.34
C VAL A 130 -9.73 2.69 -11.75
N TYR A 131 -8.76 3.34 -12.39
CA TYR A 131 -7.49 3.73 -11.77
C TYR A 131 -7.71 4.99 -10.94
N THR A 132 -7.23 5.00 -9.71
CA THR A 132 -7.23 6.21 -8.86
C THR A 132 -5.84 6.82 -8.84
N GLU A 133 -5.68 8.07 -9.27
CA GLU A 133 -4.47 8.87 -9.12
C GLU A 133 -4.67 9.94 -8.04
N VAL A 134 -3.78 9.97 -7.06
CA VAL A 134 -3.78 10.98 -6.00
C VAL A 134 -2.81 12.11 -6.35
N VAL A 135 -3.27 13.35 -6.35
CA VAL A 135 -2.45 14.53 -6.63
C VAL A 135 -2.43 15.40 -5.37
N ALA A 136 -1.33 15.30 -4.62
CA ALA A 136 -1.07 16.15 -3.47
C ALA A 136 -0.30 17.42 -3.89
N HIS A 137 -0.90 18.58 -3.69
CA HIS A 137 -0.24 19.88 -3.82
C HIS A 137 0.43 20.26 -2.51
N LYS A 138 1.77 20.12 -2.44
CA LYS A 138 2.55 20.39 -1.22
C LYS A 138 2.38 21.81 -0.68
N GLU A 139 2.25 22.80 -1.56
CA GLU A 139 2.19 24.21 -1.16
C GLU A 139 0.83 24.62 -0.59
N SER A 140 -0.26 24.08 -1.14
CA SER A 140 -1.63 24.42 -0.70
C SER A 140 -2.19 23.41 0.30
N GLY A 141 -1.51 22.28 0.53
CA GLY A 141 -2.03 21.16 1.33
C GLY A 141 -3.25 20.46 0.71
N ASN A 142 -3.60 20.79 -0.54
CA ASN A 142 -4.77 20.23 -1.20
C ASN A 142 -4.43 18.86 -1.79
N VAL A 143 -5.31 17.89 -1.56
CA VAL A 143 -5.25 16.58 -2.21
C VAL A 143 -6.41 16.50 -3.19
N ARG A 144 -6.14 16.09 -4.43
CA ARG A 144 -7.16 15.79 -5.44
C ARG A 144 -7.07 14.33 -5.82
N PHE A 145 -8.23 13.71 -6.01
CA PHE A 145 -8.34 12.36 -6.53
C PHE A 145 -8.81 12.47 -7.98
N MET A 146 -8.14 11.76 -8.87
CA MET A 146 -8.54 11.59 -10.26
C MET A 146 -8.88 10.12 -10.47
N PHE A 147 -10.05 9.85 -11.04
CA PHE A 147 -10.51 8.50 -11.33
C PHE A 147 -10.54 8.33 -12.84
N MET A 148 -9.77 7.40 -13.37
CA MET A 148 -9.69 7.11 -14.81
C MET A 148 -10.30 5.74 -15.07
N ILE A 149 -11.29 5.67 -15.95
CA ILE A 149 -11.95 4.40 -16.28
C ILE A 149 -10.98 3.49 -17.03
N VAL A 150 -10.88 2.24 -16.58
CA VAL A 150 -10.13 1.19 -17.24
C VAL A 150 -10.95 0.71 -18.43
N THR A 151 -10.45 0.94 -19.64
CA THR A 151 -11.06 0.46 -20.88
C THR A 151 -10.41 -0.86 -21.29
N GLU A 152 -11.19 -1.93 -21.39
CA GLU A 152 -10.75 -3.24 -21.92
C GLU A 152 -10.77 -3.29 -23.45
#